data_AF-A0A928JJ16-F1
#
_entry.id   AF-A0A928JJ16-F1
#
_cell.length_a   1.000
_cell.length_b   1.000
_cell.length_c   1.000
_cell.angle_alpha   90.00
_cell.angle_beta   90.00
_cell.angle_gamma   90.00
#
_symmetry.space_group_name_H-M   'P 1'
#
loop_
_entity.id
_entity.type
_entity.pdbx_description
1 polymer ?
#
loop_
_entity_poly.entity_id
_entity_poly.type
_entity_poly.pdbx_seq_one_letter_code
_entity_poly.pdbx_strand_id
1 'polypeptide(L)'
;MKTICGADCGKCPFREECRGCAETCGKPFGGSCVAAEYIKAGGIKQYHEFKRVLLDEVNTLLKANDIPPADGLNELAGSFVNLPYRLPSGEAVRFLDDKKIYLGTQIEFADRGVCYGVAADTTFILICRYSVDGSEPELIVYQKR
;
A
#
# COMPACT_ATOMS: atom_id res chain seq x y z
N MET A 1 -3.60 16.60 14.11
CA MET A 1 -2.89 15.37 14.53
C MET A 1 -1.45 15.48 14.07
N LYS A 2 -0.46 15.16 14.92
CA LYS A 2 0.95 15.17 14.50
C LYS A 2 1.24 13.92 13.65
N THR A 3 1.91 14.10 12.54
CA THR A 3 2.18 13.05 11.55
C THR A 3 3.68 12.77 11.49
N ILE A 4 4.09 11.49 11.51
CA ILE A 4 5.51 11.11 11.42
C ILE A 4 6.01 11.27 9.98
N CYS A 5 5.23 10.85 8.99
CA CYS A 5 5.61 10.87 7.57
C CYS A 5 5.26 12.17 6.83
N GLY A 6 4.54 13.09 7.47
CA GLY A 6 4.08 14.33 6.84
C GLY A 6 2.81 14.20 5.98
N ALA A 7 2.15 13.04 5.96
CA ALA A 7 0.88 12.85 5.23
C ALA A 7 -0.25 13.71 5.79
N ASP A 8 -1.13 14.24 4.93
CA ASP A 8 -2.33 14.95 5.37
C ASP A 8 -3.40 13.97 5.86
N CYS A 9 -3.37 13.66 7.14
CA CYS A 9 -4.38 12.80 7.77
C CYS A 9 -5.73 13.49 8.00
N GLY A 10 -5.89 14.78 7.66
CA GLY A 10 -7.12 15.53 7.88
C GLY A 10 -8.32 15.00 7.10
N LYS A 11 -8.06 14.40 5.92
CA LYS A 11 -9.06 13.83 5.01
C LYS A 11 -9.07 12.30 4.98
N CYS A 12 -8.35 11.66 5.91
CA CYS A 12 -8.29 10.20 5.96
C CYS A 12 -9.66 9.63 6.38
N PRO A 13 -10.24 8.69 5.61
CA PRO A 13 -11.54 8.09 5.98
C PRO A 13 -11.47 7.27 7.26
N PHE A 14 -10.28 6.81 7.65
CA PHE A 14 -10.04 6.04 8.88
C PHE A 14 -9.68 6.89 10.10
N ARG A 15 -9.90 8.21 10.04
CA ARG A 15 -9.47 9.14 11.10
C ARG A 15 -10.07 8.83 12.46
N GLU A 16 -11.35 8.45 12.52
CA GLU A 16 -12.04 8.17 13.79
C GLU A 16 -11.49 6.92 14.50
N GLU A 17 -10.96 5.97 13.74
CA GLU A 17 -10.34 4.73 14.27
C GLU A 17 -8.82 4.87 14.46
N CYS A 18 -8.22 5.93 13.91
CA CYS A 18 -6.79 6.18 13.97
C CYS A 18 -6.39 6.75 15.33
N ARG A 19 -5.64 5.98 16.11
CA ARG A 19 -5.15 6.40 17.44
C ARG A 19 -3.96 7.38 17.41
N GLY A 20 -3.59 7.86 16.22
CA GLY A 20 -2.49 8.80 16.01
C GLY A 20 -1.11 8.13 15.99
N CYS A 21 -0.29 8.51 15.02
CA CYS A 21 1.01 7.87 14.81
C CYS A 21 2.06 8.27 15.85
N ALA A 22 2.04 9.50 16.36
CA ALA A 22 2.98 9.95 17.39
C ALA A 22 2.65 9.30 18.74
N GLU A 23 1.36 9.20 19.05
CA GLU A 23 0.79 8.65 20.28
C GLU A 23 0.98 7.14 20.38
N THR A 24 1.06 6.44 19.24
CA THR A 24 1.20 4.97 19.18
C THR A 24 2.58 4.51 18.71
N CYS A 25 3.57 5.39 18.66
CA CYS A 25 4.92 5.06 18.16
C CYS A 25 4.90 4.40 16.77
N GLY A 26 4.09 4.93 15.86
CA GLY A 26 3.97 4.43 14.49
C GLY A 26 3.00 3.26 14.32
N LYS A 27 2.08 3.02 15.27
CA LYS A 27 1.12 1.91 15.24
C LYS A 27 -0.34 2.35 15.37
N PRO A 28 -0.84 3.26 14.49
CA PRO A 28 -2.14 3.90 14.66
C PRO A 28 -3.31 2.90 14.77
N PHE A 29 -3.26 1.80 14.01
CA PHE A 29 -4.26 0.73 14.03
C PHE A 29 -3.80 -0.53 14.77
N GLY A 30 -2.66 -0.48 15.46
CA GLY A 30 -2.10 -1.57 16.26
C GLY A 30 -1.04 -2.42 15.57
N GLY A 31 -0.96 -2.41 14.24
CA GLY A 31 0.15 -2.97 13.45
C GLY A 31 1.20 -1.92 13.13
N SER A 32 2.33 -2.35 12.54
CA SER A 32 3.41 -1.44 12.14
C SER A 32 3.05 -0.57 10.94
N CYS A 33 3.64 0.62 10.89
CA CYS A 33 3.63 1.49 9.72
C CYS A 33 5.01 1.54 9.10
N VAL A 34 5.13 1.14 7.83
CA VAL A 34 6.41 1.12 7.10
C VAL A 34 7.11 2.48 7.15
N ALA A 35 6.37 3.57 6.99
CA ALA A 35 6.93 4.92 7.07
C ALA A 35 7.50 5.22 8.46
N ALA A 36 6.74 4.92 9.52
CA ALA A 36 7.16 5.21 10.88
C ALA A 36 8.39 4.39 11.30
N GLU A 37 8.44 3.11 10.94
CA GLU A 37 9.60 2.25 11.22
C GLU A 37 10.85 2.74 10.49
N TYR A 38 10.72 3.05 9.19
CA TYR A 38 11.85 3.51 8.39
C TYR A 38 12.36 4.89 8.84
N ILE A 39 11.45 5.83 9.14
CA ILE A 39 11.80 7.16 9.64
C ILE A 39 12.45 7.08 11.02
N LYS A 40 11.99 6.18 11.89
CA LYS A 40 12.61 5.98 13.21
C LYS A 40 14.04 5.46 13.09
N ALA A 41 14.31 4.58 12.13
CA ALA A 41 15.64 3.99 11.94
C ALA A 41 16.61 4.94 11.20
N GLY A 42 16.15 5.62 10.16
CA GLY A 42 17.01 6.37 9.23
C GLY A 42 16.71 7.86 9.12
N GLY A 43 15.56 8.34 9.58
CA GLY A 43 15.11 9.72 9.39
C GLY A 43 14.28 9.93 8.12
N ILE A 44 13.68 11.12 8.01
CA ILE A 44 12.70 11.44 6.96
C ILE A 44 13.32 11.52 5.55
N LYS A 45 14.57 11.99 5.42
CA LYS A 45 15.25 12.08 4.13
C LYS A 45 15.48 10.70 3.52
N GLN A 46 15.93 9.75 4.35
CA GLN A 46 16.19 8.37 3.98
C GLN A 46 14.88 7.65 3.62
N TYR A 47 13.79 7.96 4.32
CA TYR A 47 12.46 7.46 3.97
C TYR A 47 12.01 7.94 2.58
N HIS A 48 12.19 9.23 2.26
CA HIS A 48 11.84 9.74 0.93
C HIS A 48 12.66 9.08 -0.19
N GLU A 49 13.96 8.86 0.05
CA GLU A 49 14.80 8.16 -0.91
C GLU A 49 14.38 6.70 -1.07
N PHE A 50 14.09 6.00 0.03
CA PHE A 50 13.52 4.65 -0.02
C PHE A 50 12.22 4.60 -0.81
N LYS A 51 11.31 5.55 -0.58
CA LYS A 51 10.01 5.63 -1.27
C LYS A 51 10.19 5.86 -2.77
N ARG A 52 11.19 6.66 -3.18
CA ARG A 52 11.56 6.87 -4.59
C ARG A 52 12.10 5.60 -5.23
N VAL A 53 13.06 4.93 -4.59
CA VAL A 53 13.62 3.65 -5.08
C VAL A 53 12.53 2.58 -5.19
N LEU A 54 11.66 2.47 -4.19
CA LEU A 54 10.53 1.53 -4.23
C LEU A 54 9.55 1.86 -5.36
N LEU A 55 9.30 3.13 -5.66
CA LEU A 55 8.47 3.51 -6.81
C LEU A 55 9.13 3.09 -8.14
N ASP A 56 10.45 3.24 -8.27
CA ASP A 56 11.19 2.80 -9.46
C ASP A 56 11.12 1.26 -9.64
N GLU A 57 11.21 0.50 -8.54
CA GLU A 57 11.03 -0.96 -8.54
C GLU A 57 9.60 -1.36 -8.93
N VAL A 58 8.59 -0.69 -8.35
CA VAL A 58 7.18 -0.89 -8.69
C VAL A 58 6.93 -0.61 -10.18
N ASN A 59 7.42 0.52 -10.70
CA ASN A 59 7.24 0.90 -12.10
C ASN A 59 7.94 -0.06 -13.07
N THR A 60 9.05 -0.67 -12.65
CA THR A 60 9.70 -1.75 -13.40
C THR A 60 8.79 -2.97 -13.53
N LEU A 61 8.16 -3.40 -12.42
CA LEU A 61 7.24 -4.53 -12.40
C LEU A 61 5.94 -4.23 -13.17
N LEU A 62 5.38 -3.03 -13.04
CA LEU A 62 4.20 -2.59 -13.78
C LEU A 62 4.47 -2.65 -15.29
N LYS A 63 5.60 -2.08 -15.75
CA LYS A 63 5.99 -2.11 -17.16
C LYS A 63 6.17 -3.54 -17.69
N ALA A 64 6.73 -4.45 -16.90
CA ALA A 64 6.91 -5.84 -17.29
C ALA A 64 5.58 -6.61 -17.48
N ASN A 65 4.47 -6.06 -16.97
CA ASN A 65 3.12 -6.62 -17.09
C ASN A 65 2.19 -5.73 -17.94
N ASP A 66 2.75 -4.84 -18.77
CA ASP A 66 2.00 -3.91 -19.64
C ASP A 66 1.03 -2.97 -18.88
N ILE A 67 1.36 -2.64 -17.62
CA ILE A 67 0.62 -1.70 -16.79
C ILE A 67 1.35 -0.33 -16.79
N PRO A 68 0.64 0.80 -16.94
CA PRO A 68 1.20 2.14 -16.85
C PRO A 68 1.93 2.38 -15.52
N PRO A 69 2.91 3.29 -15.51
CA PRO A 69 3.61 3.62 -14.29
C PRO A 69 2.69 4.32 -13.29
N ALA A 70 2.99 4.11 -12.01
CA ALA A 70 2.44 4.88 -10.91
C ALA A 70 3.15 6.24 -10.76
N ASP A 71 2.38 7.27 -10.41
CA ASP A 71 2.89 8.62 -10.12
C ASP A 71 3.51 8.74 -8.72
N GLY A 72 3.16 7.82 -7.81
CA GLY A 72 3.61 7.87 -6.43
C GLY A 72 3.05 6.73 -5.58
N LEU A 73 3.58 6.64 -4.36
CA LEU A 73 3.11 5.73 -3.33
C LEU A 73 2.53 6.53 -2.16
N ASN A 74 1.52 5.99 -1.49
CA ASN A 74 0.84 6.59 -0.35
C ASN A 74 0.83 5.62 0.82
N GLU A 75 0.76 6.14 2.03
CA GLU A 75 0.64 5.34 3.25
C GLU A 75 -0.81 4.86 3.40
N LEU A 76 -1.07 3.61 3.01
CA LEU A 76 -2.41 3.02 2.97
C LEU A 76 -2.63 2.05 4.14
N ALA A 77 -3.77 2.18 4.82
CA ALA A 77 -4.16 1.24 5.85
C ALA A 77 -4.38 -0.14 5.25
N GLY A 78 -3.82 -1.18 5.87
CA GLY A 78 -3.96 -2.56 5.42
C GLY A 78 -5.43 -2.96 5.26
N SER A 79 -6.27 -2.59 6.22
CA SER A 79 -7.72 -2.83 6.17
C SER A 79 -8.42 -2.29 4.91
N PHE A 80 -7.85 -1.26 4.27
CA PHE A 80 -8.38 -0.68 3.04
C PHE A 80 -7.95 -1.42 1.78
N VAL A 81 -6.72 -1.96 1.76
CA VAL A 81 -6.09 -2.55 0.56
C VAL A 81 -5.92 -4.07 0.61
N ASN A 82 -6.30 -4.70 1.72
CA ASN A 82 -6.12 -6.14 1.92
C ASN A 82 -7.21 -6.96 1.25
N LEU A 83 -7.25 -6.98 -0.09
CA LEU A 83 -8.32 -7.65 -0.83
C LEU A 83 -8.27 -9.19 -0.69
N PRO A 84 -9.43 -9.90 -0.76
CA PRO A 84 -9.49 -11.37 -0.69
C PRO A 84 -9.30 -12.01 -2.07
N TYR A 85 -8.07 -12.37 -2.41
CA TYR A 85 -7.69 -12.92 -3.72
C TYR A 85 -8.12 -14.38 -3.88
N ARG A 86 -8.79 -14.71 -4.99
CA ARG A 86 -9.25 -16.07 -5.28
C ARG A 86 -8.12 -16.91 -5.88
N LEU A 87 -7.80 -18.02 -5.23
CA LEU A 87 -6.83 -19.00 -5.71
C LEU A 87 -7.47 -19.98 -6.71
N PRO A 88 -6.68 -20.67 -7.56
CA PRO A 88 -7.17 -21.74 -8.42
C PRO A 88 -7.87 -22.89 -7.68
N SER A 89 -7.55 -23.08 -6.39
CA SER A 89 -8.24 -24.03 -5.50
C SER A 89 -9.68 -23.62 -5.16
N GLY A 90 -10.08 -22.38 -5.48
CA GLY A 90 -11.36 -21.79 -5.11
C GLY A 90 -11.36 -21.07 -3.76
N GLU A 91 -10.30 -21.23 -2.95
CA GLU A 91 -10.12 -20.52 -1.67
C GLU A 91 -9.83 -19.03 -1.90
N ALA A 92 -10.30 -18.17 -1.01
CA ALA A 92 -9.97 -16.76 -1.00
C ALA A 92 -8.99 -16.46 0.14
N VAL A 93 -7.85 -15.85 -0.18
CA VAL A 93 -6.78 -15.54 0.79
C VAL A 93 -6.46 -14.06 0.81
N ARG A 94 -6.01 -13.59 1.98
CA ARG A 94 -5.52 -12.22 2.19
C ARG A 94 -4.03 -12.26 2.48
N PHE A 95 -3.25 -11.42 1.80
CA PHE A 95 -1.79 -11.37 1.94
C PHE A 95 -1.32 -10.32 2.96
N LEU A 96 -2.15 -9.31 3.23
CA LEU A 96 -1.78 -8.18 4.07
C LEU A 96 -2.38 -8.35 5.48
N ASP A 97 -1.89 -7.54 6.41
CA ASP A 97 -2.41 -7.42 7.77
C ASP A 97 -3.23 -6.12 7.88
N ASP A 98 -4.50 -6.24 8.26
CA ASP A 98 -5.43 -5.12 8.36
C ASP A 98 -4.96 -4.02 9.32
N LYS A 99 -4.13 -4.39 10.30
CA LYS A 99 -3.65 -3.48 11.34
C LYS A 99 -2.42 -2.68 10.91
N LYS A 100 -1.76 -3.06 9.80
CA LYS A 100 -0.54 -2.42 9.31
C LYS A 100 -0.82 -1.25 8.38
N ILE A 101 0.20 -0.45 8.11
CA ILE A 101 0.20 0.57 7.05
C ILE A 101 1.29 0.21 6.04
N TYR A 102 0.89 0.14 4.77
CA TYR A 102 1.72 -0.18 3.62
C TYR A 102 1.96 1.04 2.74
N LEU A 103 2.95 0.96 1.85
CA LEU A 103 3.06 1.90 0.73
C LEU A 103 2.29 1.35 -0.46
N GLY A 104 1.43 2.16 -1.07
CA GLY A 104 0.62 1.69 -2.17
C GLY A 104 -0.01 2.78 -3.01
N THR A 105 -0.65 2.38 -4.10
CA THR A 105 -1.37 3.28 -4.99
C THR A 105 -2.41 2.52 -5.80
N GLN A 106 -3.26 3.27 -6.50
CA GLN A 106 -4.24 2.76 -7.44
C GLN A 106 -3.99 3.40 -8.81
N ILE A 107 -4.06 2.59 -9.86
CA ILE A 107 -3.99 3.02 -11.26
C ILE A 107 -5.34 2.68 -11.89
N GLU A 108 -6.11 3.71 -12.20
CA GLU A 108 -7.48 3.56 -12.70
C GLU A 108 -7.52 3.44 -14.22
N PHE A 109 -8.29 2.46 -14.70
CA PHE A 109 -8.73 2.35 -16.09
C PHE A 109 -10.26 2.33 -16.11
N ALA A 110 -10.85 3.46 -15.74
CA ALA A 110 -12.30 3.60 -15.61
C ALA A 110 -13.02 3.30 -16.94
N ASP A 111 -12.41 3.62 -18.08
CA ASP A 111 -12.89 3.29 -19.42
C ASP A 111 -13.01 1.78 -19.67
N ARG A 112 -12.20 0.97 -18.96
CA ARG A 112 -12.17 -0.49 -19.06
C ARG A 112 -12.82 -1.18 -17.87
N GLY A 113 -13.36 -0.42 -16.90
CA GLY A 113 -14.01 -0.96 -15.71
C GLY A 113 -13.07 -1.70 -14.75
N VAL A 114 -11.76 -1.43 -14.80
CA VAL A 114 -10.76 -2.11 -13.94
C VAL A 114 -9.81 -1.12 -13.30
N CYS A 115 -9.24 -1.52 -12.17
CA CYS A 115 -8.20 -0.82 -11.44
C CYS A 115 -7.03 -1.78 -11.19
N TYR A 116 -5.81 -1.22 -11.15
CA TYR A 116 -4.65 -1.93 -10.63
C TYR A 116 -4.26 -1.35 -9.27
N GLY A 117 -4.05 -2.22 -8.29
CA GLY A 117 -3.58 -1.85 -6.97
C GLY A 117 -2.13 -2.26 -6.76
N VAL A 118 -1.41 -1.41 -6.03
CA VAL A 118 -0.07 -1.71 -5.52
C VAL A 118 -0.10 -1.65 -4.00
N ALA A 119 0.49 -2.64 -3.34
CA ALA A 119 0.79 -2.62 -1.91
C ALA A 119 2.19 -3.18 -1.69
N ALA A 120 3.02 -2.48 -0.92
CA ALA A 120 4.41 -2.83 -0.71
C ALA A 120 4.90 -2.40 0.68
N ASP A 121 5.92 -3.10 1.16
CA ASP A 121 6.72 -2.70 2.31
C ASP A 121 8.23 -2.91 2.04
N THR A 122 9.03 -3.05 3.09
CA THR A 122 10.47 -3.31 2.96
C THR A 122 10.81 -4.71 2.48
N THR A 123 9.83 -5.62 2.42
CA THR A 123 10.03 -7.07 2.20
C THR A 123 9.33 -7.61 0.96
N PHE A 124 8.29 -6.92 0.45
CA PHE A 124 7.60 -7.35 -0.77
C PHE A 124 6.97 -6.19 -1.55
N ILE A 125 6.62 -6.49 -2.80
CA ILE A 125 5.73 -5.72 -3.67
C ILE A 125 4.60 -6.64 -4.15
N LEU A 126 3.36 -6.21 -3.96
CA LEU A 126 2.15 -6.85 -4.45
C LEU A 126 1.51 -5.94 -5.51
N ILE A 127 1.20 -6.52 -6.67
CA ILE A 127 0.41 -5.87 -7.73
C ILE A 127 -0.82 -6.73 -7.99
N CYS A 128 -1.99 -6.11 -8.02
CA CYS A 128 -3.25 -6.77 -8.29
C CYS A 128 -4.12 -5.99 -9.28
N ARG A 129 -5.11 -6.67 -9.83
CA ARG A 129 -6.21 -6.09 -10.60
C ARG A 129 -7.52 -6.36 -9.88
N TYR A 130 -8.47 -5.44 -9.98
CA TYR A 130 -9.83 -5.59 -9.46
C TYR A 130 -10.79 -4.72 -10.27
N SER A 131 -12.09 -4.98 -10.15
CA SER A 131 -13.16 -4.14 -10.71
C SER A 131 -13.21 -2.79 -10.00
N VAL A 132 -13.74 -1.73 -10.61
CA VAL A 132 -13.76 -0.36 -10.04
C VAL A 132 -14.43 -0.28 -8.65
N ASP A 133 -15.32 -1.22 -8.33
CA ASP A 133 -15.97 -1.32 -7.02
C ASP A 133 -15.15 -2.09 -5.95
N GLY A 134 -13.91 -2.51 -6.29
CA GLY A 134 -13.04 -3.31 -5.42
C GLY A 134 -13.31 -4.82 -5.46
N SER A 135 -14.24 -5.27 -6.32
CA SER A 135 -14.60 -6.69 -6.44
C SER A 135 -13.66 -7.46 -7.37
N GLU A 136 -13.77 -8.80 -7.32
CA GLU A 136 -13.01 -9.74 -8.14
C GLU A 136 -11.49 -9.50 -8.18
N PRO A 137 -10.83 -9.41 -7.01
CA PRO A 137 -9.40 -9.15 -6.96
C PRO A 137 -8.59 -10.35 -7.47
N GLU A 138 -7.66 -10.05 -8.35
CA GLU A 138 -6.73 -10.99 -8.99
C GLU A 138 -5.29 -10.56 -8.68
N LEU A 139 -4.50 -11.49 -8.14
CA LEU A 139 -3.09 -11.27 -7.88
C LEU A 139 -2.31 -11.39 -9.20
N ILE A 140 -1.54 -10.36 -9.57
CA ILE A 140 -0.70 -10.35 -10.77
C ILE A 140 0.75 -10.63 -10.40
N VAL A 141 1.25 -9.91 -9.39
CA VAL A 141 2.63 -10.04 -8.93
C VAL A 141 2.66 -10.12 -7.41
N TYR A 142 3.46 -11.05 -6.90
CA TYR A 142 3.97 -11.02 -5.54
C TYR A 142 5.49 -11.21 -5.60
N GLN A 143 6.23 -10.12 -5.45
CA GLN A 143 7.70 -10.10 -5.53
C GLN A 143 8.27 -9.86 -4.14
N LYS A 144 9.12 -10.77 -3.66
CA LYS A 144 9.93 -10.51 -2.46
C LYS A 144 11.05 -9.53 -2.78
N ARG A 145 11.38 -8.65 -1.84
CA ARG A 145 12.47 -7.67 -1.92
C ARG A 145 13.68 -8.13 -1.11
#